data_AF-A0A346PV55-F1
#
_entry.id   AF-A0A346PV55-F1
#
_cell.length_a   1.000
_cell.length_b   1.000
_cell.length_c   1.000
_cell.angle_alpha   90.00
_cell.angle_beta   90.00
_cell.angle_gamma   90.00
#
_symmetry.space_group_name_H-M   'P 1'
#
loop_
_entity.id
_entity.type
_entity.pdbx_description
1 polymer ?
#
loop_
_entity_poly.entity_id
_entity_poly.type
_entity_poly.pdbx_seq_one_letter_code
_entity_poly.pdbx_strand_id
1 'polypeptide(L)'
;MSREKRRTRGGSGGVSRRTALAMLAGGGLLSVGVSGAFDTVRMTRPFDLAVRRDDEALLRIQLFDSTVESGTTISMIELTNGFSSAFETVTVDVVSSGGLDVDVETPLPTGTFSPRQRLPVIATVSCNGDRTETVVLDIVAEGETERVEARRSVEITCLGTPGQTISACSLEPTGDETTASVFGSQSTDTIAGTYNVSLSGAGRVLGDVDVSGSVDATGGSRIDGDVTAGGVVTLSGGANVGGSITTGNSLEIANGGTLGGSPASLEVCADLLLGGGSNLETTSVIVGGTLSNTALSGQGRGLSTTESGITVGGDLEFGGGAVVESVADVRVGGSVVWNADVLRTSGDLLVTGDLVVGQGARLDINGDIIVDGSVTINGNQFVATGDLTVGGDLTVGPGSAVDVDGTVTVDGSSSSY
;
A
#
# COMPACT_ATOMS: atom_id res chain seq x y z
N MET A 1 -45.99 -38.74 39.76
CA MET A 1 -46.83 -38.04 40.77
C MET A 1 -46.25 -36.63 40.89
N SER A 2 -46.80 -35.63 40.19
CA SER A 2 -47.80 -34.63 40.69
C SER A 2 -47.24 -33.77 41.82
N ARG A 3 -47.30 -32.43 41.90
CA ARG A 3 -48.02 -31.34 41.22
C ARG A 3 -47.34 -30.03 41.73
N GLU A 4 -47.02 -29.04 40.90
CA GLU A 4 -47.82 -27.83 40.58
C GLU A 4 -47.94 -26.77 41.72
N LYS A 5 -47.34 -25.56 41.56
CA LYS A 5 -48.06 -24.26 41.38
C LYS A 5 -47.25 -22.97 41.63
N ARG A 6 -47.44 -22.05 40.66
CA ARG A 6 -47.78 -20.60 40.73
C ARG A 6 -46.71 -19.49 40.60
N ARG A 7 -47.05 -18.63 39.63
CA ARG A 7 -46.58 -17.29 39.20
C ARG A 7 -46.72 -16.17 40.25
N THR A 8 -45.91 -15.10 40.11
CA THR A 8 -46.25 -13.65 39.90
C THR A 8 -44.95 -12.82 39.81
N ARG A 9 -44.67 -12.08 38.70
CA ARG A 9 -44.93 -10.64 38.39
C ARG A 9 -44.10 -9.59 39.18
N GLY A 10 -43.36 -8.73 38.46
CA GLY A 10 -43.31 -7.27 38.71
C GLY A 10 -41.95 -6.53 38.64
N GLY A 11 -41.86 -5.51 37.76
CA GLY A 11 -40.98 -4.32 37.83
C GLY A 11 -39.77 -4.31 36.87
N SER A 12 -39.73 -3.60 35.71
CA SER A 12 -39.76 -2.14 35.41
C SER A 12 -38.57 -1.38 36.01
N GLY A 13 -37.77 -0.57 35.30
CA GLY A 13 -37.84 -0.02 33.94
C GLY A 13 -36.63 0.89 33.67
N GLY A 14 -36.60 1.52 32.50
CA GLY A 14 -35.56 2.50 32.14
C GLY A 14 -35.56 2.86 30.65
N VAL A 15 -36.66 3.43 30.15
CA VAL A 15 -36.76 3.97 28.79
C VAL A 15 -36.50 5.47 28.81
N SER A 16 -35.69 5.88 27.83
CA SER A 16 -35.16 7.20 27.54
C SER A 16 -36.22 8.30 27.40
N ARG A 17 -35.84 9.49 27.87
CA ARG A 17 -36.62 10.71 27.99
C ARG A 17 -36.85 11.35 26.61
N ARG A 18 -38.04 11.13 26.03
CA ARG A 18 -38.67 12.09 25.11
C ARG A 18 -39.71 12.87 25.91
N THR A 19 -39.38 14.11 26.25
CA THR A 19 -40.33 15.06 26.84
C THR A 19 -40.94 15.88 25.72
N ALA A 20 -42.22 15.61 25.46
CA ALA A 20 -43.15 16.52 24.81
C ALA A 20 -43.93 17.30 25.88
N LEU A 21 -44.75 18.26 25.41
CA LEU A 21 -45.72 19.15 26.08
C LEU A 21 -45.22 20.58 26.37
N ALA A 22 -45.99 21.65 26.10
CA ALA A 22 -47.37 21.77 25.63
C ALA A 22 -47.66 23.16 25.04
N MET A 23 -48.65 23.19 24.14
CA MET A 23 -49.81 24.10 24.10
C MET A 23 -49.67 25.53 24.65
N LEU A 24 -49.89 26.51 23.77
CA LEU A 24 -50.83 27.61 24.02
C LEU A 24 -51.59 27.95 22.73
N ALA A 25 -52.91 27.82 22.80
CA ALA A 25 -53.89 28.30 21.83
C ALA A 25 -54.59 29.53 22.42
N GLY A 26 -54.97 30.51 21.59
CA GLY A 26 -55.83 31.61 22.00
C GLY A 26 -55.58 32.89 21.19
N GLY A 27 -56.54 33.28 20.36
CA GLY A 27 -56.43 34.41 19.44
C GLY A 27 -56.92 35.75 19.99
N GLY A 28 -56.75 36.79 19.15
CA GLY A 28 -57.69 37.91 19.07
C GLY A 28 -57.20 39.28 19.58
N LEU A 29 -57.03 40.18 18.60
CA LEU A 29 -57.48 41.60 18.57
C LEU A 29 -56.58 42.76 19.05
N LEU A 30 -56.31 43.65 18.06
CA LEU A 30 -56.14 45.12 18.08
C LEU A 30 -54.83 45.68 18.68
N SER A 31 -54.19 46.75 18.20
CA SER A 31 -54.15 47.56 16.96
C SER A 31 -53.16 48.72 17.23
N VAL A 32 -52.52 49.22 16.16
CA VAL A 32 -51.94 50.58 15.97
C VAL A 32 -50.51 50.90 16.45
N GLY A 33 -49.69 51.30 15.45
CA GLY A 33 -48.71 52.40 15.49
C GLY A 33 -47.31 52.02 15.99
N VAL A 34 -46.18 52.40 15.39
CA VAL A 34 -45.88 53.43 14.39
C VAL A 34 -44.53 53.06 13.73
N SER A 35 -44.43 53.34 12.42
CA SER A 35 -43.25 53.52 11.55
C SER A 35 -41.83 53.11 12.00
N GLY A 36 -41.22 52.28 11.16
CA GLY A 36 -39.78 52.26 10.86
C GLY A 36 -39.60 51.51 9.54
N ALA A 37 -39.84 52.15 8.39
CA ALA A 37 -38.77 52.62 7.52
C ALA A 37 -37.65 51.56 7.37
N PHE A 38 -37.91 50.50 6.62
CA PHE A 38 -37.10 50.02 5.49
C PHE A 38 -37.94 48.97 4.77
N ASP A 39 -38.43 49.33 3.59
CA ASP A 39 -39.02 48.40 2.65
C ASP A 39 -37.88 47.48 2.20
N THR A 40 -37.83 46.24 2.71
CA THR A 40 -36.93 45.25 2.13
C THR A 40 -37.47 44.95 0.75
N VAL A 41 -36.89 45.60 -0.27
CA VAL A 41 -37.02 45.16 -1.65
C VAL A 41 -36.53 43.71 -1.68
N ARG A 42 -37.46 42.77 -1.62
CA ARG A 42 -37.23 41.39 -2.04
C ARG A 42 -37.04 41.45 -3.55
N MET A 43 -35.82 41.73 -3.99
CA MET A 43 -35.40 41.28 -5.31
C MET A 43 -35.28 39.77 -5.23
N THR A 44 -36.32 39.08 -5.67
CA THR A 44 -36.20 37.70 -6.14
C THR A 44 -35.24 37.73 -7.32
N ARG A 45 -33.95 37.39 -7.10
CA ARG A 45 -33.05 37.10 -8.22
C ARG A 45 -33.64 35.85 -8.92
N PRO A 46 -34.00 35.89 -10.20
CA PRO A 46 -34.66 34.77 -10.88
C PRO A 46 -33.66 33.72 -11.39
N PHE A 47 -32.50 33.59 -10.73
CA PHE A 47 -31.50 32.62 -11.12
C PHE A 47 -31.16 31.78 -9.89
N ASP A 48 -31.82 30.64 -9.83
CA ASP A 48 -31.30 29.47 -9.15
C ASP A 48 -30.09 29.03 -9.98
N LEU A 49 -28.90 29.53 -9.63
CA LEU A 49 -27.63 29.04 -10.20
C LEU A 49 -27.42 27.64 -9.62
N ALA A 50 -28.07 26.65 -10.23
CA ALA A 50 -27.74 25.26 -10.02
C ALA A 50 -26.25 25.11 -10.28
N VAL A 51 -25.48 24.83 -9.23
CA VAL A 51 -24.08 24.45 -9.36
C VAL A 51 -24.09 23.13 -10.11
N ARG A 52 -23.89 23.20 -11.42
CA ARG A 52 -23.71 21.99 -12.24
C ARG A 52 -22.47 21.26 -11.71
N ARG A 53 -22.50 19.94 -11.79
CA ARG A 53 -21.32 19.12 -11.54
C ARG A 53 -20.21 19.53 -12.50
N ASP A 54 -18.96 19.33 -12.11
CA ASP A 54 -17.78 19.85 -12.82
C ASP A 54 -17.62 19.30 -14.25
N ASP A 55 -18.18 18.13 -14.51
CA ASP A 55 -18.29 17.52 -15.84
C ASP A 55 -19.30 18.23 -16.76
N GLU A 56 -20.19 19.05 -16.22
CA GLU A 56 -21.23 19.79 -16.94
C GLU A 56 -21.09 21.33 -16.85
N ALA A 57 -20.05 21.81 -16.17
CA ALA A 57 -19.74 23.23 -16.04
C ALA A 57 -19.19 23.82 -17.35
N LEU A 58 -19.30 25.15 -17.50
CA LEU A 58 -18.75 25.87 -18.65
C LEU A 58 -17.22 25.86 -18.68
N LEU A 59 -16.57 25.83 -17.52
CA LEU A 59 -15.21 25.33 -17.42
C LEU A 59 -15.32 23.90 -16.88
N ARG A 60 -15.20 22.92 -17.76
CA ARG A 60 -15.28 21.53 -17.35
C ARG A 60 -13.95 21.10 -16.77
N ILE A 61 -13.99 20.46 -15.61
CA ILE A 61 -12.81 19.94 -14.93
C ILE A 61 -13.00 18.43 -14.77
N GLN A 62 -12.19 17.66 -15.47
CA GLN A 62 -12.12 16.22 -15.31
C GLN A 62 -10.97 15.89 -14.35
N LEU A 63 -11.29 15.19 -13.26
CA LEU A 63 -10.33 14.72 -12.27
C LEU A 63 -9.86 13.32 -12.65
N PHE A 64 -8.58 13.03 -12.44
CA PHE A 64 -8.03 11.69 -12.54
C PHE A 64 -7.50 11.27 -11.17
N ASP A 65 -8.14 10.29 -10.55
CA ASP A 65 -7.55 9.60 -9.42
C ASP A 65 -6.43 8.71 -9.96
N SER A 66 -5.28 8.70 -9.28
CA SER A 66 -4.11 7.98 -9.78
C SER A 66 -3.33 7.33 -8.66
N THR A 67 -2.94 6.08 -8.91
CA THR A 67 -1.86 5.40 -8.20
C THR A 67 -0.62 5.53 -9.06
N VAL A 68 0.45 6.10 -8.53
CA VAL A 68 1.65 6.48 -9.28
C VAL A 68 2.90 6.12 -8.50
N GLU A 69 3.98 5.79 -9.19
CA GLU A 69 5.28 5.66 -8.54
C GLU A 69 5.93 7.02 -8.31
N SER A 70 6.76 7.10 -7.27
CA SER A 70 7.55 8.28 -6.96
C SER A 70 8.42 8.70 -8.15
N GLY A 71 8.29 9.95 -8.58
CA GLY A 71 8.94 10.52 -9.76
C GLY A 71 8.14 10.41 -11.06
N THR A 72 6.94 9.79 -11.04
CA THR A 72 6.12 9.63 -12.25
C THR A 72 5.44 10.94 -12.63
N THR A 73 5.37 11.21 -13.93
CA THR A 73 4.65 12.35 -14.49
C THR A 73 3.26 11.93 -14.94
N ILE A 74 2.24 12.60 -14.43
CA ILE A 74 0.83 12.29 -14.69
C ILE A 74 0.03 13.51 -15.13
N SER A 75 -1.08 13.25 -15.83
CA SER A 75 -2.13 14.26 -16.02
C SER A 75 -3.08 14.22 -14.83
N MET A 76 -2.95 15.15 -13.89
CA MET A 76 -3.78 15.18 -12.67
C MET A 76 -5.24 15.56 -12.96
N ILE A 77 -5.42 16.56 -13.84
CA ILE A 77 -6.73 17.03 -14.28
C ILE A 77 -6.70 17.38 -15.76
N GLU A 78 -7.87 17.39 -16.39
CA GLU A 78 -8.05 17.98 -17.71
C GLU A 78 -9.10 19.09 -17.66
N LEU A 79 -8.70 20.28 -18.11
CA LEU A 79 -9.60 21.42 -18.25
C LEU A 79 -10.17 21.45 -19.66
N THR A 80 -11.47 21.71 -19.80
CA THR A 80 -12.10 21.98 -21.10
C THR A 80 -12.86 23.30 -21.09
N ASN A 81 -12.51 24.20 -22.01
CA ASN A 81 -13.21 25.48 -22.15
C ASN A 81 -14.54 25.28 -22.89
N GLY A 82 -15.65 25.30 -22.17
CA GLY A 82 -17.01 25.29 -22.69
C GLY A 82 -17.61 26.69 -22.94
N PHE A 83 -16.89 27.77 -22.67
CA PHE A 83 -17.31 29.13 -23.00
C PHE A 83 -17.20 29.40 -24.51
N SER A 84 -17.92 30.42 -24.98
CA SER A 84 -17.84 30.89 -26.36
C SER A 84 -16.64 31.82 -26.61
N SER A 85 -16.00 32.32 -25.55
CA SER A 85 -14.80 33.17 -25.56
C SER A 85 -13.56 32.37 -25.14
N ALA A 86 -12.38 32.87 -25.50
CA ALA A 86 -11.11 32.31 -25.05
C ALA A 86 -10.69 32.91 -23.71
N PHE A 87 -9.98 32.13 -22.89
CA PHE A 87 -9.23 32.68 -21.76
C PHE A 87 -7.82 33.07 -22.22
N GLU A 88 -7.34 34.20 -21.72
CA GLU A 88 -5.98 34.71 -21.99
C GLU A 88 -4.96 34.02 -21.09
N THR A 89 -5.35 33.71 -19.84
CA THR A 89 -4.51 33.04 -18.86
C THR A 89 -5.26 31.90 -18.18
N VAL A 90 -4.53 30.83 -17.88
CA VAL A 90 -4.97 29.75 -17.02
C VAL A 90 -3.82 29.45 -16.06
N THR A 91 -4.08 29.50 -14.76
CA THR A 91 -3.13 29.10 -13.71
C THR A 91 -3.72 27.97 -12.89
N VAL A 92 -2.86 27.05 -12.49
CA VAL A 92 -3.18 25.96 -11.59
C VAL A 92 -2.09 25.90 -10.54
N ASP A 93 -2.46 26.21 -9.30
CA ASP A 93 -1.55 26.26 -8.17
C ASP A 93 -1.86 25.14 -7.19
N VAL A 94 -0.82 24.44 -6.72
CA VAL A 94 -0.95 23.45 -5.65
C VAL A 94 -1.03 24.19 -4.31
N VAL A 95 -2.20 24.14 -3.67
CA VAL A 95 -2.47 24.78 -2.37
C VAL A 95 -1.96 23.91 -1.23
N SER A 96 -2.12 22.59 -1.37
CA SER A 96 -1.62 21.60 -0.41
C SER A 96 -1.49 20.24 -1.09
N SER A 97 -0.39 19.53 -0.83
CA SER A 97 -0.14 18.18 -1.33
C SER A 97 0.03 17.14 -0.21
N GLY A 98 -0.20 17.54 1.05
CA GLY A 98 0.05 16.68 2.21
C GLY A 98 1.54 16.33 2.30
N GLY A 99 1.84 15.03 2.40
CA GLY A 99 3.19 14.49 2.34
C GLY A 99 3.76 14.24 0.94
N LEU A 100 3.05 14.61 -0.14
CA LEU A 100 3.55 14.47 -1.52
C LEU A 100 4.34 15.70 -1.96
N ASP A 101 5.37 15.47 -2.76
CA ASP A 101 5.99 16.51 -3.58
C ASP A 101 5.31 16.48 -4.96
N VAL A 102 4.63 17.57 -5.33
CA VAL A 102 3.84 17.67 -6.56
C VAL A 102 4.31 18.89 -7.33
N ASP A 103 5.05 18.65 -8.40
CA ASP A 103 5.57 19.70 -9.28
C ASP A 103 4.72 19.77 -10.55
N VAL A 104 3.84 20.78 -10.62
CA VAL A 104 3.01 21.03 -11.80
C VAL A 104 3.87 21.67 -12.88
N GLU A 105 3.87 21.10 -14.08
CA GLU A 105 4.65 21.62 -15.20
C GLU A 105 4.18 23.04 -15.55
N THR A 106 5.07 24.01 -15.32
CA THR A 106 4.80 25.43 -15.57
C THR A 106 5.82 26.06 -16.53
N PRO A 107 5.39 27.01 -17.39
CA PRO A 107 4.01 27.44 -17.58
C PRO A 107 3.18 26.36 -18.30
N LEU A 108 1.89 26.27 -17.96
CA LEU A 108 0.93 25.50 -18.76
C LEU A 108 1.04 25.93 -20.24
N PRO A 109 0.78 25.02 -21.20
CA PRO A 109 0.95 25.27 -22.64
C PRO A 109 0.59 26.70 -23.05
N THR A 110 1.59 27.48 -23.42
CA THR A 110 1.44 28.93 -23.64
C THR A 110 0.55 29.21 -24.86
N GLY A 111 -0.52 29.99 -24.67
CA GLY A 111 -1.46 30.38 -25.72
C GLY A 111 -2.83 30.73 -25.14
N THR A 112 -3.76 31.20 -25.99
CA THR A 112 -5.15 31.42 -25.57
C THR A 112 -5.85 30.08 -25.38
N PHE A 113 -6.56 29.90 -24.27
CA PHE A 113 -7.37 28.71 -24.02
C PHE A 113 -8.70 28.85 -24.75
N SER A 114 -8.72 28.39 -26.00
CA SER A 114 -9.80 28.63 -26.97
C SER A 114 -11.07 27.82 -26.67
N PRO A 115 -12.25 28.24 -27.16
CA PRO A 115 -13.47 27.46 -27.04
C PRO A 115 -13.29 26.01 -27.49
N ARG A 116 -13.77 25.07 -26.66
CA ARG A 116 -13.69 23.61 -26.81
C ARG A 116 -12.27 23.01 -26.75
N GLN A 117 -11.25 23.81 -26.48
CA GLN A 117 -9.91 23.29 -26.25
C GLN A 117 -9.87 22.47 -24.96
N ARG A 118 -9.07 21.39 -24.97
CA ARG A 118 -8.73 20.59 -23.80
C ARG A 118 -7.29 20.94 -23.39
N LEU A 119 -7.06 21.07 -22.09
CA LEU A 119 -5.76 21.42 -21.52
C LEU A 119 -5.47 20.42 -20.39
N PRO A 120 -4.60 19.42 -20.61
CA PRO A 120 -4.14 18.56 -19.54
C PRO A 120 -3.22 19.36 -18.61
N VAL A 121 -3.37 19.15 -17.30
CA VAL A 121 -2.48 19.68 -16.29
C VAL A 121 -1.58 18.55 -15.85
N ILE A 122 -0.32 18.65 -16.29
CA ILE A 122 0.70 17.64 -16.08
C ILE A 122 1.48 17.99 -14.82
N ALA A 123 1.74 16.99 -13.97
CA ALA A 123 2.55 17.15 -12.78
C ALA A 123 3.44 15.92 -12.56
N THR A 124 4.64 16.15 -12.05
CA THR A 124 5.50 15.10 -11.51
C THR A 124 5.20 14.92 -10.03
N VAL A 125 4.89 13.70 -9.61
CA VAL A 125 4.56 13.35 -8.22
C VAL A 125 5.69 12.53 -7.62
N SER A 126 6.21 12.93 -6.47
CA SER A 126 7.21 12.17 -5.71
C SER A 126 6.79 11.98 -4.24
N CYS A 127 7.21 10.87 -3.65
CA CYS A 127 6.95 10.52 -2.26
C CYS A 127 8.09 9.72 -1.64
N ASN A 128 8.20 9.78 -0.32
CA ASN A 128 9.12 8.97 0.48
C ASN A 128 8.36 7.76 1.07
N GLY A 129 8.20 6.70 0.30
CA GLY A 129 7.38 5.55 0.68
C GLY A 129 5.89 5.74 0.37
N ASP A 130 5.16 4.63 0.42
CA ASP A 130 3.76 4.53 0.03
C ASP A 130 2.86 5.43 0.88
N ARG A 131 2.06 6.26 0.21
CA ARG A 131 1.09 7.14 0.87
C ARG A 131 -0.02 7.57 -0.08
N THR A 132 -1.22 7.72 0.47
CA THR A 132 -2.35 8.33 -0.23
C THR A 132 -2.64 9.69 0.38
N GLU A 133 -2.64 10.73 -0.44
CA GLU A 133 -2.82 12.12 -0.01
C GLU A 133 -3.82 12.83 -0.92
N THR A 134 -4.55 13.79 -0.33
CA THR A 134 -5.46 14.66 -1.09
C THR A 134 -4.71 15.92 -1.51
N VAL A 135 -4.48 16.07 -2.82
CA VAL A 135 -3.87 17.27 -3.39
C VAL A 135 -4.95 18.28 -3.72
N VAL A 136 -4.81 19.50 -3.18
CA VAL A 136 -5.75 20.61 -3.39
C VAL A 136 -5.16 21.58 -4.40
N LEU A 137 -5.90 21.82 -5.48
CA LEU A 137 -5.56 22.70 -6.58
C LEU A 137 -6.46 23.95 -6.55
N ASP A 138 -5.85 25.13 -6.74
CA ASP A 138 -6.56 26.36 -7.09
C ASP A 138 -6.39 26.63 -8.59
N ILE A 139 -7.51 26.73 -9.29
CA ILE A 139 -7.59 26.91 -10.74
C ILE A 139 -8.18 28.28 -11.00
N VAL A 140 -7.47 29.10 -11.78
CA VAL A 140 -7.93 30.42 -12.22
C VAL A 140 -7.83 30.50 -13.73
N ALA A 141 -8.95 30.76 -14.39
CA ALA A 141 -9.00 31.05 -15.83
C ALA A 141 -9.53 32.49 -16.02
N GLU A 142 -8.78 33.33 -16.73
CA GLU A 142 -9.10 34.74 -16.93
C GLU A 142 -9.07 35.11 -18.42
N GLY A 143 -10.14 35.72 -18.88
CA GLY A 143 -10.32 36.26 -20.23
C GLY A 143 -10.77 37.71 -20.15
N GLU A 144 -11.12 38.30 -21.29
CA GLU A 144 -11.47 39.73 -21.37
C GLU A 144 -12.70 40.11 -20.52
N THR A 145 -13.70 39.24 -20.47
CA THR A 145 -14.98 39.49 -19.77
C THR A 145 -15.33 38.47 -18.71
N GLU A 146 -14.65 37.32 -18.69
CA GLU A 146 -14.92 36.23 -17.77
C GLU A 146 -13.70 35.91 -16.89
N ARG A 147 -13.97 35.63 -15.61
CA ARG A 147 -13.01 35.05 -14.68
C ARG A 147 -13.66 33.89 -13.96
N VAL A 148 -13.02 32.73 -13.99
CA VAL A 148 -13.49 31.52 -13.31
C VAL A 148 -12.42 31.12 -12.29
N GLU A 149 -12.85 30.95 -11.04
CA GLU A 149 -12.03 30.45 -9.96
C GLU A 149 -12.66 29.16 -9.43
N ALA A 150 -11.86 28.11 -9.32
CA ALA A 150 -12.30 26.81 -8.83
C ALA A 150 -11.22 26.19 -7.95
N ARG A 151 -11.63 25.64 -6.80
CA ARG A 151 -10.76 24.84 -5.93
C ARG A 151 -11.15 23.38 -6.04
N ARG A 152 -10.21 22.49 -6.35
CA ARG A 152 -10.46 21.06 -6.53
C ARG A 152 -9.51 20.20 -5.72
N SER A 153 -9.97 19.00 -5.39
CA SER A 153 -9.21 18.02 -4.64
C SER A 153 -9.07 16.77 -5.50
N VAL A 154 -7.85 16.28 -5.64
CA VAL A 154 -7.51 15.04 -6.35
C VAL A 154 -6.90 14.09 -5.31
N GLU A 155 -7.36 12.85 -5.25
CA GLU A 155 -6.72 11.84 -4.42
C GLU A 155 -5.59 11.18 -5.22
N ILE A 156 -4.38 11.21 -4.67
CA ILE A 156 -3.21 10.60 -5.28
C ILE A 156 -2.63 9.59 -4.31
N THR A 157 -2.49 8.35 -4.76
CA THR A 157 -1.71 7.32 -4.09
C THR A 157 -0.33 7.29 -4.73
N CYS A 158 0.69 7.75 -4.01
CA CYS A 158 2.07 7.66 -4.46
C CYS A 158 2.75 6.46 -3.82
N LEU A 159 3.33 5.60 -4.64
CA LEU A 159 4.10 4.43 -4.26
C LEU A 159 5.57 4.82 -4.20
N GLY A 160 6.22 4.58 -3.07
CA GLY A 160 7.65 4.84 -2.95
C GLY A 160 8.47 3.89 -3.81
N THR A 161 9.71 4.26 -4.13
CA THR A 161 10.62 3.32 -4.79
C THR A 161 10.86 2.12 -3.85
N PRO A 162 10.82 0.87 -4.35
CA PRO A 162 11.09 -0.31 -3.51
C PRO A 162 12.40 -0.16 -2.74
N GLY A 163 12.35 -0.29 -1.42
CA GLY A 163 13.52 -0.21 -0.53
C GLY A 163 14.00 1.21 -0.13
N GLN A 164 13.32 2.29 -0.53
CA GLN A 164 13.87 3.66 -0.37
C GLN A 164 13.89 4.19 1.08
N THR A 165 13.09 3.65 2.00
CA THR A 165 13.17 3.94 3.44
C THR A 165 12.71 2.75 4.28
N ILE A 166 13.65 1.98 4.79
CA ILE A 166 13.38 0.87 5.70
C ILE A 166 13.85 1.32 7.09
N SER A 167 12.91 1.45 8.03
CA SER A 167 13.17 1.86 9.41
C SER A 167 14.19 0.95 10.08
N ALA A 168 14.13 -0.36 9.77
CA ALA A 168 15.09 -1.33 10.27
C ALA A 168 16.54 -0.98 9.92
N CYS A 169 16.81 -0.33 8.78
CA CYS A 169 18.16 0.08 8.40
C CYS A 169 18.80 1.13 9.29
N SER A 170 18.04 1.76 10.18
CA SER A 170 18.59 2.65 11.22
C SER A 170 19.14 1.90 12.44
N LEU A 171 18.87 0.60 12.55
CA LEU A 171 19.36 -0.25 13.63
C LEU A 171 20.79 -0.69 13.33
N GLU A 172 21.79 0.06 13.78
CA GLU A 172 23.17 -0.35 13.60
C GLU A 172 23.56 -1.48 14.59
N PRO A 173 24.28 -2.53 14.14
CA PRO A 173 24.78 -3.56 15.03
C PRO A 173 25.88 -3.00 15.94
N THR A 174 25.57 -2.77 17.21
CA THR A 174 26.55 -2.30 18.21
C THR A 174 26.79 -3.30 19.34
N GLY A 175 26.33 -4.54 19.18
CA GLY A 175 26.47 -5.59 20.21
C GLY A 175 27.93 -5.85 20.60
N ASP A 176 28.22 -5.92 21.90
CA ASP A 176 29.48 -6.44 22.42
C ASP A 176 29.57 -7.97 22.16
N GLU A 177 30.78 -8.55 22.22
CA GLU A 177 31.03 -10.02 22.21
C GLU A 177 30.30 -10.79 23.34
N THR A 178 29.65 -10.06 24.27
CA THR A 178 28.85 -10.64 25.34
C THR A 178 27.60 -11.29 24.77
N THR A 179 27.30 -12.51 25.20
CA THR A 179 26.10 -13.25 24.77
C THR A 179 25.22 -13.58 25.98
N ALA A 180 23.94 -13.19 25.91
CA ALA A 180 22.91 -13.68 26.81
C ALA A 180 22.35 -15.00 26.27
N SER A 181 22.44 -16.07 27.05
CA SER A 181 21.99 -17.40 26.61
C SER A 181 20.79 -17.91 27.40
N VAL A 182 19.77 -18.40 26.69
CA VAL A 182 18.57 -19.02 27.27
C VAL A 182 18.48 -20.47 26.81
N PHE A 183 18.65 -21.41 27.75
CA PHE A 183 18.70 -22.85 27.47
C PHE A 183 17.67 -23.61 28.30
N GLY A 184 16.69 -24.24 27.65
CA GLY A 184 15.75 -25.19 28.29
C GLY A 184 14.94 -24.64 29.48
N SER A 185 14.93 -23.32 29.67
CA SER A 185 14.22 -22.58 30.70
C SER A 185 13.28 -21.54 30.08
N GLN A 186 12.34 -21.02 30.87
CA GLN A 186 11.47 -19.90 30.45
C GLN A 186 12.02 -18.61 31.07
N SER A 187 12.31 -17.60 30.23
CA SER A 187 12.43 -16.20 30.65
C SER A 187 11.04 -15.59 30.69
N THR A 188 10.65 -15.06 31.85
CA THR A 188 9.33 -14.42 32.02
C THR A 188 9.31 -12.96 31.60
N ASP A 189 10.44 -12.41 31.14
CA ASP A 189 10.62 -10.98 30.91
C ASP A 189 11.28 -10.70 29.56
N THR A 190 11.14 -9.46 29.09
CA THR A 190 11.80 -8.92 27.89
C THR A 190 13.32 -9.01 28.05
N ILE A 191 14.01 -9.45 26.99
CA ILE A 191 15.47 -9.43 26.93
C ILE A 191 15.88 -8.18 26.18
N ALA A 192 16.57 -7.25 26.84
CA ALA A 192 17.02 -6.03 26.20
C ALA A 192 18.45 -5.62 26.55
N GLY A 193 19.21 -5.11 25.57
CA GLY A 193 20.55 -4.56 25.80
C GLY A 193 21.50 -4.58 24.61
N THR A 194 22.76 -4.25 24.87
CA THR A 194 23.80 -4.11 23.83
C THR A 194 24.65 -5.37 23.68
N TYR A 195 24.01 -6.51 23.47
CA TYR A 195 24.66 -7.81 23.44
C TYR A 195 23.97 -8.75 22.45
N ASN A 196 24.60 -9.90 22.16
CA ASN A 196 24.00 -10.94 21.35
C ASN A 196 23.08 -11.84 22.21
N VAL A 197 22.04 -12.40 21.60
CA VAL A 197 21.15 -13.37 22.25
C VAL A 197 21.28 -14.71 21.54
N SER A 198 21.44 -15.78 22.32
CA SER A 198 21.39 -17.15 21.83
C SER A 198 20.33 -17.95 22.59
N LEU A 199 19.35 -18.49 21.87
CA LEU A 199 18.36 -19.42 22.40
C LEU A 199 18.56 -20.78 21.77
N SER A 200 18.54 -21.83 22.59
CA SER A 200 18.58 -23.19 22.06
C SER A 200 17.76 -24.18 22.87
N GLY A 201 17.38 -25.28 22.21
CA GLY A 201 16.50 -26.28 22.82
C GLY A 201 15.12 -25.69 23.12
N ALA A 202 14.44 -26.19 24.14
CA ALA A 202 13.11 -25.70 24.53
C ALA A 202 13.14 -24.35 25.28
N GLY A 203 14.14 -23.50 25.05
CA GLY A 203 14.23 -22.17 25.64
C GLY A 203 13.07 -21.28 25.19
N ARG A 204 12.47 -20.53 26.13
CA ARG A 204 11.32 -19.67 25.82
C ARG A 204 11.48 -18.27 26.40
N VAL A 205 11.12 -17.25 25.63
CA VAL A 205 10.98 -15.86 26.06
C VAL A 205 9.52 -15.48 25.91
N LEU A 206 8.89 -15.07 27.02
CA LEU A 206 7.47 -14.69 27.01
C LEU A 206 7.21 -13.26 26.49
N GLY A 207 8.23 -12.39 26.57
CA GLY A 207 8.18 -11.02 26.08
C GLY A 207 8.99 -10.84 24.80
N ASP A 208 9.47 -9.63 24.61
CA ASP A 208 10.22 -9.23 23.42
C ASP A 208 11.72 -9.49 23.59
N VAL A 209 12.43 -9.51 22.46
CA VAL A 209 13.89 -9.45 22.40
C VAL A 209 14.27 -8.17 21.68
N ASP A 210 14.85 -7.20 22.39
CA ASP A 210 15.25 -5.89 21.87
C ASP A 210 16.75 -5.67 22.10
N VAL A 211 17.57 -6.02 21.11
CA VAL A 211 19.04 -5.97 21.26
C VAL A 211 19.72 -5.26 20.11
N SER A 212 20.82 -4.57 20.39
CA SER A 212 21.66 -4.01 19.33
C SER A 212 22.54 -5.07 18.65
N GLY A 213 22.66 -6.26 19.23
CA GLY A 213 23.43 -7.38 18.68
C GLY A 213 22.59 -8.30 17.77
N SER A 214 23.13 -9.49 17.54
CA SER A 214 22.45 -10.56 16.78
C SER A 214 21.58 -11.43 17.68
N VAL A 215 20.57 -12.08 17.08
CA VAL A 215 19.70 -13.05 17.75
C VAL A 215 19.79 -14.38 17.02
N ASP A 216 20.29 -15.43 17.69
CA ASP A 216 20.33 -16.79 17.17
C ASP A 216 19.37 -17.67 17.98
N ALA A 217 18.25 -18.06 17.39
CA ALA A 217 17.25 -18.92 18.00
C ALA A 217 17.22 -20.28 17.28
N THR A 218 17.52 -21.34 18.02
CA THR A 218 17.67 -22.69 17.47
C THR A 218 16.87 -23.73 18.26
N GLY A 219 16.59 -24.86 17.63
CA GLY A 219 16.21 -26.09 18.33
C GLY A 219 14.90 -26.02 19.11
N GLY A 220 13.80 -25.61 18.48
CA GLY A 220 12.47 -25.57 19.10
C GLY A 220 12.27 -24.44 20.11
N SER A 221 13.20 -23.48 20.17
CA SER A 221 13.09 -22.30 21.03
C SER A 221 11.92 -21.41 20.60
N ARG A 222 11.35 -20.66 21.54
CA ARG A 222 10.18 -19.81 21.26
C ARG A 222 10.34 -18.40 21.85
N ILE A 223 10.08 -17.38 21.05
CA ILE A 223 9.91 -15.99 21.50
C ILE A 223 8.44 -15.68 21.26
N ASP A 224 7.67 -15.39 22.31
CA ASP A 224 6.23 -15.12 22.16
C ASP A 224 5.97 -13.68 21.67
N GLY A 225 6.85 -12.74 21.98
CA GLY A 225 6.78 -11.34 21.56
C GLY A 225 7.54 -11.04 20.28
N ASP A 226 7.92 -9.77 20.13
CA ASP A 226 8.64 -9.24 18.96
C ASP A 226 10.15 -9.43 19.09
N VAL A 227 10.84 -9.44 17.95
CA VAL A 227 12.31 -9.38 17.88
C VAL A 227 12.73 -8.10 17.17
N THR A 228 13.48 -7.26 17.87
CA THR A 228 14.21 -6.13 17.31
C THR A 228 15.71 -6.36 17.49
N ALA A 229 16.45 -6.40 16.38
CA ALA A 229 17.88 -6.68 16.38
C ALA A 229 18.65 -5.69 15.49
N GLY A 230 19.74 -5.10 16.00
CA GLY A 230 20.70 -4.38 15.13
C GLY A 230 21.52 -5.33 14.26
N GLY A 231 21.79 -6.53 14.75
CA GLY A 231 22.53 -7.57 14.06
C GLY A 231 21.65 -8.57 13.30
N VAL A 232 22.28 -9.65 12.85
CA VAL A 232 21.62 -10.74 12.11
C VAL A 232 20.65 -11.47 13.02
N VAL A 233 19.51 -11.87 12.47
CA VAL A 233 18.56 -12.77 13.13
C VAL A 233 18.59 -14.12 12.44
N THR A 234 18.69 -15.20 13.21
CA THR A 234 18.65 -16.57 12.69
C THR A 234 17.60 -17.37 13.44
N LEU A 235 16.67 -17.99 12.71
CA LEU A 235 15.67 -18.91 13.24
C LEU A 235 15.90 -20.29 12.62
N SER A 236 16.28 -21.29 13.43
CA SER A 236 16.52 -22.62 12.91
C SER A 236 16.03 -23.76 13.81
N GLY A 237 15.94 -24.97 13.25
CA GLY A 237 15.65 -26.18 14.00
C GLY A 237 14.29 -26.15 14.70
N GLY A 238 13.26 -25.58 14.06
CA GLY A 238 11.92 -25.43 14.64
C GLY A 238 11.74 -24.23 15.56
N ALA A 239 12.70 -23.29 15.62
CA ALA A 239 12.53 -22.06 16.38
C ALA A 239 11.34 -21.24 15.88
N ASN A 240 10.66 -20.55 16.80
CA ASN A 240 9.47 -19.76 16.49
C ASN A 240 9.53 -18.38 17.14
N VAL A 241 9.18 -17.35 16.36
CA VAL A 241 8.84 -16.02 16.86
C VAL A 241 7.34 -15.81 16.67
N GLY A 242 6.66 -15.41 17.74
CA GLY A 242 5.21 -15.19 17.80
C GLY A 242 4.80 -13.80 17.33
N GLY A 243 5.64 -12.79 17.58
CA GLY A 243 5.43 -11.42 17.13
C GLY A 243 6.09 -11.12 15.80
N SER A 244 6.47 -9.87 15.60
CA SER A 244 7.14 -9.34 14.42
C SER A 244 8.66 -9.47 14.51
N ILE A 245 9.35 -9.39 13.37
CA ILE A 245 10.82 -9.29 13.33
C ILE A 245 11.21 -8.01 12.63
N THR A 246 12.04 -7.22 13.29
CA THR A 246 12.73 -6.05 12.73
C THR A 246 14.22 -6.24 12.90
N THR A 247 14.99 -6.28 11.80
CA THR A 247 16.44 -6.40 11.86
C THR A 247 17.15 -5.38 10.98
N GLY A 248 18.14 -4.69 11.56
CA GLY A 248 19.06 -3.82 10.83
C GLY A 248 20.07 -4.53 9.96
N ASN A 249 20.03 -5.87 9.94
CA ASN A 249 20.86 -6.69 9.09
C ASN A 249 20.01 -7.74 8.38
N SER A 250 20.57 -8.92 8.12
CA SER A 250 19.92 -10.02 7.42
C SER A 250 19.11 -10.89 8.37
N LEU A 251 18.08 -11.55 7.84
CA LEU A 251 17.30 -12.58 8.52
C LEU A 251 17.45 -13.91 7.77
N GLU A 252 17.83 -14.96 8.49
CA GLU A 252 17.79 -16.34 8.01
C GLU A 252 16.73 -17.15 8.77
N ILE A 253 15.78 -17.74 8.06
CA ILE A 253 14.84 -18.71 8.63
C ILE A 253 15.08 -20.04 7.93
N ALA A 254 15.52 -21.08 8.64
CA ALA A 254 15.85 -22.37 8.04
C ALA A 254 15.42 -23.55 8.92
N ASN A 255 15.52 -24.77 8.40
CA ASN A 255 15.34 -26.01 9.17
C ASN A 255 14.05 -26.05 10.02
N GLY A 256 12.93 -25.59 9.45
CA GLY A 256 11.64 -25.53 10.14
C GLY A 256 11.43 -24.32 11.06
N GLY A 257 12.32 -23.32 11.01
CA GLY A 257 12.09 -22.02 11.64
C GLY A 257 10.77 -21.40 11.15
N THR A 258 10.09 -20.69 12.03
CA THR A 258 8.79 -20.07 11.74
C THR A 258 8.72 -18.68 12.35
N LEU A 259 8.08 -17.78 11.64
CA LEU A 259 7.58 -16.53 12.17
C LEU A 259 6.05 -16.60 12.02
N GLY A 260 5.33 -16.35 13.09
CA GLY A 260 3.89 -16.47 13.07
C GLY A 260 3.22 -16.18 14.41
N GLY A 261 2.28 -15.26 14.33
CA GLY A 261 1.26 -14.88 15.29
C GLY A 261 0.47 -13.74 14.63
N SER A 262 -0.78 -13.55 15.03
CA SER A 262 -1.63 -12.56 14.36
C SER A 262 -1.79 -11.32 15.24
N PRO A 263 -1.29 -10.13 14.82
CA PRO A 263 -0.49 -9.83 13.61
C PRO A 263 1.03 -9.95 13.84
N ALA A 264 1.77 -10.40 12.82
CA ALA A 264 3.24 -10.41 12.77
C ALA A 264 3.71 -9.82 11.44
N SER A 265 4.56 -8.79 11.49
CA SER A 265 5.19 -8.20 10.29
C SER A 265 6.67 -8.54 10.22
N LEU A 266 7.25 -8.33 9.04
CA LEU A 266 8.66 -8.54 8.81
C LEU A 266 9.30 -7.31 8.15
N GLU A 267 10.34 -6.79 8.79
CA GLU A 267 11.17 -5.70 8.26
C GLU A 267 12.66 -6.05 8.39
N VAL A 268 13.34 -6.18 7.25
CA VAL A 268 14.73 -6.63 7.15
C VAL A 268 15.50 -5.59 6.34
N CYS A 269 16.56 -5.02 6.90
CA CYS A 269 17.35 -4.04 6.16
C CYS A 269 18.15 -4.65 5.01
N ALA A 270 18.78 -5.81 5.25
CA ALA A 270 19.61 -6.49 4.26
C ALA A 270 18.84 -7.65 3.63
N ASP A 271 19.40 -8.85 3.63
CA ASP A 271 18.83 -10.00 2.93
C ASP A 271 17.91 -10.82 3.81
N LEU A 272 16.86 -11.38 3.20
CA LEU A 272 16.00 -12.39 3.81
C LEU A 272 16.22 -13.73 3.09
N LEU A 273 16.73 -14.71 3.83
CA LEU A 273 16.95 -16.07 3.33
C LEU A 273 15.98 -17.06 3.96
N LEU A 274 15.17 -17.70 3.12
CA LEU A 274 14.25 -18.77 3.51
C LEU A 274 14.84 -20.15 3.16
N GLY A 275 15.32 -20.85 4.19
CA GLY A 275 15.86 -22.19 4.13
C GLY A 275 14.82 -23.31 4.16
N GLY A 276 15.29 -24.55 3.97
CA GLY A 276 14.46 -25.75 3.95
C GLY A 276 13.52 -25.88 5.14
N GLY A 277 12.21 -25.93 4.88
CA GLY A 277 11.20 -26.17 5.90
C GLY A 277 10.60 -24.93 6.55
N SER A 278 11.06 -23.74 6.17
CA SER A 278 10.53 -22.48 6.65
C SER A 278 9.12 -22.24 6.12
N ASN A 279 8.27 -21.70 6.97
CA ASN A 279 6.94 -21.22 6.61
C ASN A 279 6.74 -19.86 7.26
N LEU A 280 6.38 -18.87 6.46
CA LEU A 280 6.26 -17.49 6.86
C LEU A 280 4.86 -17.00 6.54
N GLU A 281 4.08 -16.69 7.57
CA GLU A 281 2.75 -16.10 7.43
C GLU A 281 2.76 -14.78 8.21
N THR A 282 2.65 -13.67 7.48
CA THR A 282 2.84 -12.32 8.03
C THR A 282 1.77 -11.36 7.52
N THR A 283 1.68 -10.18 8.11
CA THR A 283 0.84 -9.09 7.57
C THR A 283 1.55 -8.37 6.43
N SER A 284 2.86 -8.17 6.54
CA SER A 284 3.71 -7.49 5.55
C SER A 284 5.12 -8.08 5.52
N VAL A 285 5.77 -7.99 4.36
CA VAL A 285 7.20 -8.28 4.21
C VAL A 285 7.90 -7.13 3.52
N ILE A 286 8.89 -6.56 4.20
CA ILE A 286 9.77 -5.51 3.68
C ILE A 286 11.21 -5.97 3.83
N VAL A 287 11.93 -6.06 2.71
CA VAL A 287 13.33 -6.49 2.65
C VAL A 287 14.11 -5.45 1.85
N GLY A 288 15.22 -4.93 2.38
CA GLY A 288 16.01 -3.91 1.67
C GLY A 288 16.97 -4.48 0.65
N GLY A 289 17.51 -5.66 0.93
CA GLY A 289 18.34 -6.44 0.01
C GLY A 289 17.53 -7.47 -0.75
N THR A 290 18.10 -8.66 -0.86
CA THR A 290 17.57 -9.79 -1.61
C THR A 290 16.62 -10.61 -0.74
N LEU A 291 15.45 -10.95 -1.29
CA LEU A 291 14.57 -11.97 -0.73
C LEU A 291 14.75 -13.25 -1.53
N SER A 292 15.34 -14.27 -0.91
CA SER A 292 15.62 -15.54 -1.59
C SER A 292 15.29 -16.76 -0.77
N ASN A 293 15.30 -17.92 -1.43
CA ASN A 293 15.26 -19.21 -0.75
C ASN A 293 16.44 -20.11 -1.11
N THR A 294 16.83 -20.99 -0.19
CA THR A 294 17.60 -22.18 -0.57
C THR A 294 16.59 -23.26 -0.93
N ALA A 295 16.54 -23.67 -2.21
CA ALA A 295 15.64 -24.66 -2.80
C ALA A 295 14.82 -25.48 -1.79
N LEU A 296 13.56 -25.05 -1.56
CA LEU A 296 12.64 -25.75 -0.67
C LEU A 296 12.23 -27.08 -1.32
N SER A 297 12.53 -28.21 -0.66
CA SER A 297 12.04 -29.52 -1.07
C SER A 297 10.66 -29.78 -0.45
N GLY A 298 9.63 -29.99 -1.28
CA GLY A 298 8.26 -30.31 -0.86
C GLY A 298 7.25 -29.22 -1.19
N GLN A 299 5.97 -29.59 -1.28
CA GLN A 299 4.87 -28.68 -1.63
C GLN A 299 4.36 -27.89 -0.41
N GLY A 300 3.97 -26.63 -0.63
CA GLY A 300 3.22 -25.82 0.35
C GLY A 300 4.08 -25.15 1.43
N ARG A 301 5.34 -24.83 1.12
CA ARG A 301 6.22 -24.07 2.00
C ARG A 301 6.71 -22.82 1.29
N GLY A 302 6.62 -21.67 1.95
CA GLY A 302 7.11 -20.42 1.40
C GLY A 302 6.68 -19.24 2.25
N LEU A 303 6.13 -18.23 1.59
CA LEU A 303 5.82 -16.95 2.19
C LEU A 303 4.40 -16.53 1.81
N SER A 304 3.60 -16.14 2.80
CA SER A 304 2.31 -15.54 2.57
C SER A 304 2.14 -14.24 3.37
N THR A 305 1.52 -13.24 2.75
CA THR A 305 1.06 -12.03 3.43
C THR A 305 -0.46 -12.00 3.54
N THR A 306 -0.97 -11.39 4.61
CA THR A 306 -2.40 -11.42 4.96
C THR A 306 -3.09 -10.05 4.93
N GLU A 307 -2.32 -8.96 4.91
CA GLU A 307 -2.89 -7.60 4.88
C GLU A 307 -2.22 -6.72 3.82
N SER A 308 -0.89 -6.65 3.81
CA SER A 308 -0.08 -5.82 2.93
C SER A 308 0.71 -6.65 1.93
N GLY A 309 1.42 -5.94 1.04
CA GLY A 309 2.22 -6.53 -0.02
C GLY A 309 3.56 -7.10 0.43
N ILE A 310 4.36 -7.47 -0.56
CA ILE A 310 5.78 -7.81 -0.41
C ILE A 310 6.57 -6.71 -1.10
N THR A 311 7.52 -6.09 -0.38
CA THR A 311 8.45 -5.11 -0.95
C THR A 311 9.88 -5.59 -0.76
N VAL A 312 10.63 -5.66 -1.86
CA VAL A 312 12.04 -6.08 -1.89
C VAL A 312 12.84 -4.98 -2.57
N GLY A 313 13.85 -4.43 -1.91
CA GLY A 313 14.71 -3.38 -2.47
C GLY A 313 15.71 -3.92 -3.49
N GLY A 314 16.23 -5.14 -3.25
CA GLY A 314 17.09 -5.88 -4.18
C GLY A 314 16.31 -6.90 -5.01
N ASP A 315 16.89 -8.09 -5.17
CA ASP A 315 16.34 -9.14 -6.04
C ASP A 315 15.35 -10.06 -5.30
N LEU A 316 14.41 -10.63 -6.04
CA LEU A 316 13.51 -11.69 -5.57
C LEU A 316 13.87 -13.00 -6.28
N GLU A 317 14.46 -13.94 -5.55
CA GLU A 317 14.99 -15.18 -6.14
C GLU A 317 14.44 -16.44 -5.45
N PHE A 318 13.57 -17.17 -6.13
CA PHE A 318 13.00 -18.40 -5.59
C PHE A 318 13.19 -19.60 -6.51
N GLY A 319 13.48 -20.75 -5.91
CA GLY A 319 13.59 -22.04 -6.57
C GLY A 319 12.84 -23.16 -5.85
N GLY A 320 12.65 -24.28 -6.55
CA GLY A 320 12.12 -25.52 -5.96
C GLY A 320 10.60 -25.51 -5.78
N GLY A 321 10.10 -26.11 -4.69
CA GLY A 321 8.67 -26.22 -4.42
C GLY A 321 8.03 -25.01 -3.73
N ALA A 322 8.66 -23.83 -3.82
CA ALA A 322 8.23 -22.68 -3.05
C ALA A 322 6.93 -22.08 -3.58
N VAL A 323 6.06 -21.66 -2.65
CA VAL A 323 4.83 -20.94 -2.94
C VAL A 323 4.87 -19.58 -2.24
N VAL A 324 4.73 -18.50 -2.99
CA VAL A 324 4.65 -17.14 -2.48
C VAL A 324 3.29 -16.56 -2.83
N GLU A 325 2.55 -16.10 -1.81
CA GLU A 325 1.21 -15.53 -1.97
C GLU A 325 1.12 -14.17 -1.29
N SER A 326 0.75 -13.14 -2.04
CA SER A 326 0.47 -11.82 -1.48
C SER A 326 -0.98 -11.40 -1.71
N VAL A 327 -1.61 -10.82 -0.70
CA VAL A 327 -2.96 -10.24 -0.81
C VAL A 327 -2.98 -8.83 -1.40
N ALA A 328 -1.79 -8.26 -1.64
CA ALA A 328 -1.59 -6.95 -2.25
C ALA A 328 -0.33 -6.99 -3.12
N ASP A 329 0.15 -5.84 -3.57
CA ASP A 329 1.20 -5.75 -4.58
C ASP A 329 2.51 -6.43 -4.16
N VAL A 330 3.23 -6.94 -5.15
CA VAL A 330 4.61 -7.41 -5.01
C VAL A 330 5.50 -6.42 -5.75
N ARG A 331 6.43 -5.78 -5.04
CA ARG A 331 7.31 -4.75 -5.61
C ARG A 331 8.77 -5.13 -5.39
N VAL A 332 9.55 -5.12 -6.46
CA VAL A 332 10.95 -5.57 -6.47
C VAL A 332 11.82 -4.51 -7.16
N GLY A 333 12.74 -3.91 -6.41
CA GLY A 333 13.65 -2.87 -6.93
C GLY A 333 14.81 -3.44 -7.76
N GLY A 334 15.10 -4.73 -7.62
CA GLY A 334 15.99 -5.49 -8.48
C GLY A 334 15.24 -6.35 -9.50
N SER A 335 15.82 -7.51 -9.81
CA SER A 335 15.25 -8.49 -10.74
C SER A 335 14.45 -9.56 -9.99
N VAL A 336 13.50 -10.18 -10.69
CA VAL A 336 12.77 -11.35 -10.23
C VAL A 336 13.25 -12.58 -10.99
N VAL A 337 13.77 -13.57 -10.28
CA VAL A 337 14.11 -14.89 -10.81
C VAL A 337 13.21 -15.93 -10.15
N TRP A 338 12.15 -16.31 -10.86
CA TRP A 338 11.13 -17.25 -10.37
C TRP A 338 11.32 -18.64 -11.00
N ASN A 339 12.01 -19.52 -10.28
CA ASN A 339 12.20 -20.94 -10.59
C ASN A 339 11.47 -21.86 -9.59
N ALA A 340 10.40 -21.35 -8.97
CA ALA A 340 9.64 -22.01 -7.92
C ALA A 340 8.21 -22.37 -8.37
N ASP A 341 7.41 -23.02 -7.51
CA ASP A 341 6.09 -23.55 -7.88
C ASP A 341 5.12 -22.44 -8.29
N VAL A 342 4.78 -21.52 -7.37
CA VAL A 342 3.78 -20.47 -7.63
C VAL A 342 4.15 -19.16 -6.96
N LEU A 343 4.21 -18.07 -7.75
CA LEU A 343 4.08 -16.71 -7.23
C LEU A 343 2.69 -16.20 -7.59
N ARG A 344 1.91 -15.85 -6.57
CA ARG A 344 0.56 -15.31 -6.70
C ARG A 344 0.45 -13.98 -5.97
N THR A 345 -0.17 -13.01 -6.60
CA THR A 345 -0.63 -11.80 -5.92
C THR A 345 -2.06 -11.43 -6.31
N SER A 346 -2.78 -10.85 -5.36
CA SER A 346 -4.12 -10.29 -5.57
C SER A 346 -4.09 -8.85 -6.13
N GLY A 347 -2.90 -8.24 -6.20
CA GLY A 347 -2.65 -6.92 -6.77
C GLY A 347 -1.58 -6.99 -7.87
N ASP A 348 -0.80 -5.92 -7.99
CA ASP A 348 0.13 -5.71 -9.11
C ASP A 348 1.50 -6.34 -8.83
N LEU A 349 2.25 -6.60 -9.90
CA LEU A 349 3.66 -6.95 -9.85
C LEU A 349 4.49 -5.84 -10.50
N LEU A 350 5.33 -5.19 -9.69
CA LEU A 350 6.30 -4.19 -10.16
C LEU A 350 7.72 -4.74 -10.04
N VAL A 351 8.48 -4.67 -11.12
CA VAL A 351 9.89 -5.09 -11.18
C VAL A 351 10.72 -4.03 -11.91
N THR A 352 11.66 -3.39 -11.20
CA THR A 352 12.56 -2.39 -11.81
C THR A 352 13.69 -3.05 -12.63
N GLY A 353 14.03 -4.31 -12.33
CA GLY A 353 14.98 -5.11 -13.10
C GLY A 353 14.31 -6.00 -14.15
N ASP A 354 14.90 -7.18 -14.36
CA ASP A 354 14.36 -8.19 -15.28
C ASP A 354 13.39 -9.15 -14.56
N LEU A 355 12.42 -9.69 -15.29
CA LEU A 355 11.55 -10.77 -14.82
C LEU A 355 11.84 -12.05 -15.60
N VAL A 356 12.34 -13.07 -14.90
CA VAL A 356 12.61 -14.40 -15.45
C VAL A 356 11.73 -15.43 -14.77
N VAL A 357 10.84 -16.05 -15.55
CA VAL A 357 10.01 -17.18 -15.11
C VAL A 357 10.57 -18.47 -15.70
N GLY A 358 11.25 -19.27 -14.89
CA GLY A 358 11.95 -20.48 -15.30
C GLY A 358 11.08 -21.73 -15.33
N GLN A 359 11.57 -22.82 -15.93
CA GLN A 359 10.76 -24.02 -16.21
C GLN A 359 10.11 -24.65 -14.97
N GLY A 360 8.86 -25.10 -15.11
CA GLY A 360 7.98 -25.58 -14.05
C GLY A 360 7.26 -24.48 -13.24
N ALA A 361 7.57 -23.19 -13.44
CA ALA A 361 7.15 -22.14 -12.51
C ALA A 361 5.89 -21.38 -12.93
N ARG A 362 4.92 -21.20 -12.03
CA ARG A 362 3.68 -20.46 -12.31
C ARG A 362 3.73 -19.03 -11.75
N LEU A 363 3.32 -18.08 -12.58
CA LEU A 363 3.04 -16.71 -12.18
C LEU A 363 1.54 -16.40 -12.36
N ASP A 364 0.89 -15.90 -11.31
CA ASP A 364 -0.57 -15.67 -11.24
C ASP A 364 -0.85 -14.30 -10.60
N ILE A 365 -0.97 -13.26 -11.43
CA ILE A 365 -1.07 -11.86 -11.00
C ILE A 365 -2.48 -11.37 -11.27
N ASN A 366 -3.22 -11.04 -10.21
CA ASN A 366 -4.55 -10.43 -10.32
C ASN A 366 -4.44 -8.89 -10.35
N GLY A 367 -3.71 -8.39 -11.33
CA GLY A 367 -3.38 -6.98 -11.48
C GLY A 367 -2.51 -6.78 -12.72
N ASP A 368 -1.90 -5.60 -12.78
CA ASP A 368 -0.95 -5.23 -13.81
C ASP A 368 0.42 -5.85 -13.51
N ILE A 369 1.17 -6.15 -14.57
CA ILE A 369 2.58 -6.51 -14.49
C ILE A 369 3.38 -5.40 -15.19
N ILE A 370 4.23 -4.73 -14.42
CA ILE A 370 5.11 -3.67 -14.90
C ILE A 370 6.54 -4.11 -14.67
N VAL A 371 7.30 -4.23 -15.76
CA VAL A 371 8.71 -4.61 -15.73
C VAL A 371 9.51 -3.58 -16.53
N ASP A 372 10.39 -2.83 -15.88
CA ASP A 372 11.23 -1.82 -16.55
C ASP A 372 12.31 -2.50 -17.41
N GLY A 373 12.81 -3.65 -16.97
CA GLY A 373 13.74 -4.49 -17.72
C GLY A 373 13.06 -5.41 -18.73
N SER A 374 13.69 -6.55 -18.98
CA SER A 374 13.21 -7.56 -19.93
C SER A 374 12.41 -8.65 -19.23
N VAL A 375 11.46 -9.25 -19.96
CA VAL A 375 10.66 -10.39 -19.50
C VAL A 375 11.05 -11.64 -20.29
N THR A 376 11.42 -12.71 -19.57
CA THR A 376 11.68 -14.03 -20.14
C THR A 376 10.79 -15.10 -19.50
N ILE A 377 9.99 -15.80 -20.31
CA ILE A 377 9.04 -16.82 -19.85
C ILE A 377 9.39 -18.17 -20.46
N ASN A 378 9.84 -19.14 -19.66
CA ASN A 378 10.36 -20.43 -20.14
C ASN A 378 9.52 -21.63 -19.71
N GLY A 379 8.55 -22.05 -20.55
CA GLY A 379 7.89 -23.36 -20.47
C GLY A 379 6.75 -23.48 -19.46
N ASN A 380 6.09 -22.37 -19.09
CA ASN A 380 5.14 -22.35 -17.97
C ASN A 380 3.91 -21.48 -18.16
N GLN A 381 3.07 -21.48 -17.11
CA GLN A 381 1.92 -20.60 -16.99
C GLN A 381 2.31 -19.22 -16.45
N PHE A 382 1.98 -18.19 -17.24
CA PHE A 382 2.08 -16.77 -16.90
C PHE A 382 0.70 -16.17 -17.08
N VAL A 383 0.09 -15.69 -15.99
CA VAL A 383 -1.26 -15.11 -16.01
C VAL A 383 -1.21 -13.71 -15.41
N ALA A 384 -1.78 -12.74 -16.13
CA ALA A 384 -2.07 -11.40 -15.66
C ALA A 384 -3.53 -11.05 -15.99
N THR A 385 -4.31 -10.60 -15.00
CA THR A 385 -5.67 -10.11 -15.26
C THR A 385 -5.69 -8.66 -15.75
N GLY A 386 -4.60 -7.93 -15.55
CA GLY A 386 -4.39 -6.55 -16.00
C GLY A 386 -3.52 -6.46 -17.25
N ASP A 387 -2.90 -5.30 -17.41
CA ASP A 387 -1.95 -4.99 -18.48
C ASP A 387 -0.57 -5.60 -18.19
N LEU A 388 0.18 -5.89 -19.25
CA LEU A 388 1.60 -6.25 -19.19
C LEU A 388 2.42 -5.16 -19.87
N THR A 389 3.27 -4.48 -19.12
CA THR A 389 4.21 -3.47 -19.64
C THR A 389 5.65 -3.95 -19.46
N VAL A 390 6.41 -3.93 -20.55
CA VAL A 390 7.81 -4.35 -20.60
C VAL A 390 8.67 -3.26 -21.23
N GLY A 391 9.57 -2.65 -20.45
CA GLY A 391 10.49 -1.62 -20.94
C GLY A 391 11.63 -2.19 -21.82
N GLY A 392 11.99 -3.47 -21.61
CA GLY A 392 12.97 -4.20 -22.40
C GLY A 392 12.37 -5.14 -23.45
N ASP A 393 13.03 -6.28 -23.64
CA ASP A 393 12.58 -7.33 -24.56
C ASP A 393 11.58 -8.28 -23.89
N LEU A 394 10.61 -8.78 -24.65
CA LEU A 394 9.71 -9.87 -24.24
C LEU A 394 10.08 -11.16 -24.99
N THR A 395 10.55 -12.17 -24.27
CA THR A 395 10.89 -13.49 -24.80
C THR A 395 9.99 -14.58 -24.22
N VAL A 396 9.23 -15.24 -25.09
CA VAL A 396 8.37 -16.37 -24.72
C VAL A 396 8.96 -17.66 -25.30
N GLY A 397 9.50 -18.49 -24.41
CA GLY A 397 10.05 -19.81 -24.74
C GLY A 397 8.99 -20.84 -25.13
N PRO A 398 9.40 -21.94 -25.77
CA PRO A 398 8.48 -22.96 -26.25
C PRO A 398 7.74 -23.65 -25.11
N GLY A 399 6.45 -23.89 -25.29
CA GLY A 399 5.60 -24.54 -24.30
C GLY A 399 5.09 -23.64 -23.18
N SER A 400 5.39 -22.34 -23.21
CA SER A 400 4.79 -21.36 -22.30
C SER A 400 3.32 -21.11 -22.64
N ALA A 401 2.48 -21.02 -21.61
CA ALA A 401 1.09 -20.57 -21.66
C ALA A 401 1.02 -19.18 -21.04
N VAL A 402 0.97 -18.16 -21.90
CA VAL A 402 0.87 -16.74 -21.50
C VAL A 402 -0.56 -16.29 -21.72
N ASP A 403 -1.20 -15.81 -20.66
CA ASP A 403 -2.57 -15.28 -20.65
C ASP A 403 -2.56 -13.90 -20.00
N VAL A 404 -2.89 -12.88 -20.79
CA VAL A 404 -2.95 -11.48 -20.35
C VAL A 404 -4.30 -10.95 -20.80
N ASP A 405 -5.19 -10.66 -19.85
CA ASP A 405 -6.53 -10.17 -20.15
C ASP A 405 -6.51 -8.71 -20.66
N GLY A 406 -5.52 -7.94 -20.23
CA GLY A 406 -5.30 -6.55 -20.62
C GLY A 406 -4.46 -6.35 -21.88
N THR A 407 -3.86 -5.17 -21.97
CA THR A 407 -2.98 -4.75 -23.06
C THR A 407 -1.55 -5.20 -22.80
N VAL A 408 -0.88 -5.69 -23.83
CA VAL A 408 0.55 -5.97 -23.79
C VAL A 408 1.30 -4.85 -24.49
N THR A 409 2.15 -4.14 -23.75
CA THR A 409 3.03 -3.07 -24.22
C THR A 409 4.48 -3.52 -24.06
N VAL A 410 5.26 -3.45 -25.15
CA VAL A 410 6.68 -3.82 -25.16
C VAL A 410 7.45 -2.72 -25.90
N ASP A 411 8.39 -2.09 -25.22
CA ASP A 411 9.22 -1.02 -25.80
C ASP A 411 10.39 -1.60 -26.63
N GLY A 412 10.90 -2.76 -26.22
CA GLY A 412 11.92 -3.51 -26.95
C GLY A 412 11.34 -4.43 -28.04
N SER A 413 12.00 -5.56 -28.25
CA SER A 413 11.57 -6.58 -29.20
C SER A 413 10.71 -7.66 -28.54
N SER A 414 9.77 -8.21 -29.31
CA SER A 414 8.99 -9.38 -28.88
C SER A 414 9.33 -10.61 -29.72
N SER A 415 9.62 -11.72 -29.04
CA SER A 415 9.91 -13.01 -29.67
C SER A 415 9.14 -14.15 -29.00
N SER A 416 8.63 -15.07 -29.81
CA SER A 416 7.99 -16.31 -29.36
C SER A 416 8.49 -17.49 -30.18
N TYR A 417 8.73 -18.62 -29.52
CA TYR A 417 9.38 -19.81 -30.10
C TYR A 417 8.49 -21.06 -30.12
#